data_AF-A0A0U2XMA6-F1
#
_entry.id   AF-A0A0U2XMA6-F1
#
_cell.length_a   1.000
_cell.length_b   1.000
_cell.length_c   1.000
_cell.angle_alpha   90.00
_cell.angle_beta   90.00
_cell.angle_gamma   90.00
#
_symmetry.space_group_name_H-M   'P 1'
#
loop_
_entity.id
_entity.type
_entity.pdbx_description
1 polymer ?
#
loop_
_entity_poly.entity_id
_entity_poly.type
_entity_poly.pdbx_seq_one_letter_code
_entity_poly.pdbx_strand_id
1 'polypeptide(L)'
;MIIECDFLTEKFETVKILLKNFSLYLLATLILTLLIVPITSFSNLIWLNSMNMPIGIKIVFEVLLSDFINLGAILFLILMIPVGLSLIISRYTSRLPAISDFARYFIISALTMWLVLIGTVELLYETEVIAGNRTSIGTFLHVMAGGLSGGIFYKLRYKMFA
;
A
#
# COMPACT_ATOMS: atom_id res chain seq x y z
N MET A 1 3.39 -7.45 -36.15
CA MET A 1 1.93 -7.16 -36.16
C MET A 1 1.11 -8.16 -35.33
N ILE A 2 1.34 -9.48 -35.40
CA ILE A 2 0.58 -10.47 -34.58
C ILE A 2 0.96 -10.37 -33.08
N ILE A 3 2.24 -10.22 -32.75
CA ILE A 3 2.76 -10.11 -31.36
C ILE A 3 2.20 -8.88 -30.62
N GLU A 4 1.98 -7.78 -31.34
CA GLU A 4 1.47 -6.52 -30.79
C GLU A 4 -0.03 -6.61 -30.44
N CYS A 5 -0.78 -7.39 -31.23
CA CYS A 5 -2.20 -7.64 -31.04
C CYS A 5 -2.43 -8.50 -29.77
N ASP A 6 -1.67 -9.57 -29.59
CA ASP A 6 -1.78 -10.43 -28.40
C ASP A 6 -1.43 -9.67 -27.10
N PHE A 7 -0.41 -8.81 -27.15
CA PHE A 7 -0.01 -7.97 -26.03
C PHE A 7 -1.08 -6.96 -25.62
N LEU A 8 -1.71 -6.28 -26.59
CA LEU A 8 -2.78 -5.33 -26.33
C LEU A 8 -4.04 -6.03 -25.79
N THR A 9 -4.37 -7.20 -26.31
CA THR A 9 -5.52 -8.00 -25.86
C THR A 9 -5.35 -8.47 -24.41
N GLU A 10 -4.13 -8.87 -24.03
CA GLU A 10 -3.80 -9.28 -22.66
C GLU A 10 -3.86 -8.13 -21.65
N LYS A 11 -3.38 -6.93 -22.05
CA LYS A 11 -3.47 -5.72 -21.22
C LYS A 11 -4.94 -5.38 -20.92
N PHE A 12 -5.81 -5.52 -21.92
CA PHE A 12 -7.24 -5.27 -21.80
C PHE A 12 -7.92 -6.26 -20.83
N GLU A 13 -7.59 -7.55 -20.92
CA GLU A 13 -8.14 -8.57 -20.01
C GLU A 13 -7.65 -8.40 -18.56
N THR A 14 -6.42 -7.94 -18.34
CA THR A 14 -5.90 -7.65 -16.98
C THR A 14 -6.68 -6.53 -16.31
N VAL A 15 -6.96 -5.44 -17.02
CA VAL A 15 -7.75 -4.31 -16.52
C VAL A 15 -9.20 -4.72 -16.25
N LYS A 16 -9.76 -5.58 -17.12
CA LYS A 16 -11.11 -6.13 -16.96
C LYS A 16 -11.26 -7.00 -15.71
N ILE A 17 -10.24 -7.78 -15.36
CA ILE A 17 -10.19 -8.54 -14.10
C ILE A 17 -10.14 -7.59 -12.89
N LEU A 18 -9.40 -6.49 -12.98
CA LEU A 18 -9.36 -5.48 -11.91
C LEU A 18 -10.74 -4.83 -11.71
N LEU A 19 -11.41 -4.45 -12.80
CA LEU A 19 -12.78 -3.92 -12.77
C LEU A 19 -13.79 -4.94 -12.23
N LYS A 20 -13.67 -6.22 -12.60
CA LYS A 20 -14.52 -7.28 -12.06
C LYS A 20 -14.34 -7.46 -10.54
N ASN A 21 -13.13 -7.24 -10.04
CA ASN A 21 -12.78 -7.34 -8.63
C ASN A 21 -12.63 -5.96 -7.96
N PHE A 22 -13.31 -4.94 -8.48
CA PHE A 22 -13.13 -3.56 -8.04
C PHE A 22 -13.44 -3.38 -6.56
N SER A 23 -14.46 -4.06 -6.03
CA SER A 23 -14.79 -4.04 -4.60
C SER A 23 -13.69 -4.61 -3.72
N LEU A 24 -13.03 -5.70 -4.14
CA LEU A 24 -11.90 -6.29 -3.43
C LEU A 24 -10.66 -5.39 -3.47
N TYR A 25 -10.47 -4.71 -4.60
CA TYR A 25 -9.43 -3.70 -4.75
C TYR A 25 -9.65 -2.54 -3.78
N LEU A 26 -10.86 -1.98 -3.73
CA LEU A 26 -11.21 -0.92 -2.76
C LEU A 26 -11.02 -1.39 -1.32
N LEU A 27 -11.42 -2.61 -0.99
CA LEU A 27 -11.22 -3.19 0.33
C LEU A 27 -9.72 -3.35 0.68
N ALA A 28 -8.91 -3.84 -0.26
CA ALA A 28 -7.48 -3.98 -0.06
C ALA A 28 -6.79 -2.63 0.18
N THR A 29 -7.20 -1.59 -0.56
CA THR A 29 -6.74 -0.22 -0.34
C THR A 29 -7.22 0.33 1.00
N LEU A 30 -8.46 0.07 1.40
CA LEU A 30 -9.00 0.52 2.69
C LEU A 30 -8.22 -0.09 3.86
N ILE A 31 -7.96 -1.40 3.80
CA ILE A 31 -7.15 -2.10 4.81
C ILE A 31 -5.74 -1.50 4.87
N LEU A 32 -5.13 -1.22 3.72
CA LEU A 32 -3.83 -0.57 3.67
C LEU A 32 -3.86 0.81 4.36
N THR A 33 -4.85 1.64 4.05
CA THR A 33 -5.02 2.96 4.68
C THR A 33 -5.19 2.85 6.19
N LEU A 34 -6.04 1.94 6.67
CA LEU A 34 -6.27 1.72 8.09
C LEU A 34 -5.03 1.23 8.85
N LEU A 35 -4.07 0.61 8.16
CA LEU A 35 -2.77 0.25 8.71
C LEU A 35 -1.79 1.42 8.65
N ILE A 36 -1.70 2.12 7.52
CA ILE A 36 -0.72 3.20 7.29
C ILE A 36 -0.95 4.38 8.24
N VAL A 37 -2.20 4.77 8.49
CA VAL A 37 -2.51 5.90 9.38
C VAL A 37 -1.88 5.71 10.77
N PRO A 38 -2.18 4.64 11.54
CA PRO A 38 -1.59 4.48 12.86
C PRO A 38 -0.08 4.25 12.80
N ILE A 39 0.46 3.58 11.77
CA ILE A 39 1.92 3.44 11.64
C ILE A 39 2.57 4.82 11.47
N THR A 40 1.98 5.71 10.68
CA THR A 40 2.45 7.09 10.49
C THR A 40 2.38 7.88 11.78
N SER A 41 1.25 7.84 12.49
CA SER A 41 1.08 8.52 13.78
C SER A 41 2.10 8.04 14.82
N PHE A 42 2.27 6.73 14.98
CA PHE A 42 3.25 6.19 15.94
C PHE A 42 4.68 6.49 15.56
N SER A 43 5.04 6.42 14.27
CA SER A 43 6.38 6.78 13.79
C SER A 43 6.69 8.25 14.08
N ASN A 44 5.70 9.14 13.89
CA ASN A 44 5.80 10.54 14.23
C ASN A 44 6.02 10.77 15.73
N LEU A 45 5.23 10.10 16.57
CA LEU A 45 5.36 10.22 18.02
C LEU A 45 6.73 9.71 18.51
N ILE A 46 7.22 8.59 17.95
CA ILE A 46 8.56 8.09 18.27
C ILE A 46 9.64 9.10 17.87
N TRP A 47 9.53 9.69 16.69
CA TRP A 47 10.46 10.72 16.22
C TRP A 47 10.41 11.97 17.11
N LEU A 48 9.22 12.48 17.44
CA LEU A 48 9.07 13.61 18.36
C LEU A 48 9.65 13.31 19.75
N ASN A 49 9.47 12.09 20.26
CA ASN A 49 10.05 11.66 21.53
C ASN A 49 11.58 11.71 21.48
N SER A 50 12.18 11.31 20.34
CA SER A 50 13.63 11.38 20.13
C SER A 50 14.17 12.83 20.10
N MET A 51 13.30 13.81 19.81
CA MET A 51 13.60 15.24 19.86
C MET A 51 13.31 15.87 21.23
N ASN A 52 13.14 15.07 22.28
CA ASN A 52 12.81 15.49 23.64
C ASN A 52 11.48 16.27 23.77
N MET A 53 10.54 16.04 22.85
CA MET A 53 9.19 16.62 22.99
C MET A 53 8.39 15.84 24.04
N PRO A 54 7.70 16.53 24.96
CA PRO A 54 6.90 15.86 25.97
C PRO A 54 5.68 15.20 25.33
N ILE A 55 5.65 13.86 25.31
CA ILE A 55 4.54 13.08 24.76
C ILE A 55 3.83 12.35 25.89
N GLY A 56 2.61 12.79 26.17
CA GLY A 56 1.70 12.11 27.09
C GLY A 56 0.68 11.25 26.33
N ILE A 57 -0.03 10.39 27.07
CA ILE A 57 -1.04 9.50 26.49
C ILE A 57 -2.17 10.26 25.78
N LYS A 58 -2.50 11.46 26.28
CA LYS A 58 -3.48 12.36 25.66
C LYS A 58 -3.07 12.75 24.23
N ILE A 59 -1.80 13.11 24.04
CA ILE A 59 -1.26 13.50 22.72
C ILE A 59 -1.29 12.31 21.77
N VAL A 60 -0.99 11.09 22.25
CA VAL A 60 -1.06 9.87 21.43
C VAL A 60 -2.48 9.69 20.86
N PHE A 61 -3.50 9.79 21.70
CA PHE A 61 -4.90 9.68 21.26
C PHE A 61 -5.33 10.82 20.33
N GLU A 62 -4.96 12.06 20.63
CA GLU A 62 -5.29 13.23 19.81
C GLU A 62 -4.69 13.14 18.41
N VAL A 63 -3.40 12.76 18.31
CA VAL A 63 -2.71 12.59 17.02
C VAL A 63 -3.32 11.45 16.22
N LEU A 64 -3.53 10.27 16.83
CA LEU A 64 -4.16 9.14 16.14
C LEU A 64 -5.54 9.51 15.58
N LEU A 65 -6.40 10.09 16.41
CA LEU A 65 -7.76 10.44 16.00
C LEU A 65 -7.76 11.53 14.91
N SER A 66 -6.91 12.56 15.09
CA SER A 66 -6.71 13.62 14.09
C SER A 66 -6.26 13.05 12.75
N ASP A 67 -5.27 12.16 12.74
CA ASP A 67 -4.73 11.57 11.51
C ASP A 67 -5.76 10.68 10.80
N PHE A 68 -6.58 9.92 11.55
CA PHE A 68 -7.68 9.15 10.96
C PHE A 68 -8.72 10.04 10.25
N ILE A 69 -9.09 11.17 10.87
CA ILE A 69 -10.09 12.08 10.33
C ILE A 69 -9.53 12.89 9.16
N ASN A 70 -8.34 13.46 9.33
CA ASN A 70 -7.78 14.44 8.39
C ASN A 70 -7.02 13.77 7.25
N LEU A 71 -6.31 12.67 7.51
CA LEU A 71 -5.41 12.04 6.55
C LEU A 71 -6.04 10.78 5.92
N GLY A 72 -6.89 10.05 6.63
CA GLY A 72 -7.42 8.76 6.20
C GLY A 72 -8.07 8.77 4.81
N ALA A 73 -9.01 9.68 4.56
CA ALA A 73 -9.70 9.75 3.26
C ALA A 73 -8.76 10.14 2.10
N ILE A 74 -7.85 11.09 2.35
CA ILE A 74 -6.87 11.56 1.35
C ILE A 74 -5.89 10.43 1.02
N LEU A 75 -5.35 9.74 2.04
CA LEU A 75 -4.47 8.59 1.88
C LEU A 75 -5.17 7.48 1.10
N PHE A 76 -6.44 7.18 1.39
CA PHE A 76 -7.19 6.18 0.64
C PHE A 76 -7.19 6.47 -0.86
N LEU A 77 -7.53 7.70 -1.25
CA LEU A 77 -7.56 8.12 -2.66
C LEU A 77 -6.18 8.09 -3.31
N ILE A 78 -5.13 8.50 -2.61
CA ILE A 78 -3.76 8.48 -3.14
C ILE A 78 -3.27 7.03 -3.31
N LEU A 79 -3.53 6.16 -2.33
CA LEU A 79 -3.06 4.77 -2.30
C LEU A 79 -3.77 3.87 -3.31
N MET A 80 -4.92 4.29 -3.85
CA MET A 80 -5.57 3.60 -4.97
C MET A 80 -4.61 3.36 -6.14
N ILE A 81 -3.84 4.37 -6.52
CA ILE A 81 -2.92 4.30 -7.67
C ILE A 81 -1.83 3.23 -7.47
N PRO A 82 -0.97 3.29 -6.43
CA PRO A 82 0.09 2.30 -6.23
C PRO A 82 -0.46 0.91 -5.93
N VAL A 83 -1.58 0.78 -5.20
CA VAL A 83 -2.21 -0.53 -4.98
C VAL A 83 -2.64 -1.12 -6.32
N GLY A 84 -3.37 -0.37 -7.13
CA GLY A 84 -3.83 -0.81 -8.45
C GLY A 84 -2.67 -1.25 -9.36
N LEU A 85 -1.60 -0.45 -9.42
CA LEU A 85 -0.38 -0.79 -10.15
C LEU A 85 0.25 -2.09 -9.64
N SER A 86 0.38 -2.27 -8.32
CA SER A 86 0.96 -3.48 -7.74
C SER A 86 0.18 -4.74 -8.10
N LEU A 87 -1.16 -4.67 -8.15
CA LEU A 87 -2.02 -5.79 -8.51
C LEU A 87 -1.89 -6.15 -10.01
N ILE A 88 -1.78 -5.14 -10.88
CA ILE A 88 -1.56 -5.34 -12.32
C ILE A 88 -0.20 -6.01 -12.56
N ILE A 89 0.86 -5.50 -11.92
CA ILE A 89 2.22 -6.05 -12.03
C ILE A 89 2.24 -7.49 -11.51
N SER A 90 1.57 -7.76 -10.38
CA SER A 90 1.47 -9.12 -9.81
C SER A 90 0.78 -10.11 -10.74
N ARG A 91 -0.25 -9.67 -11.47
CA ARG A 91 -0.91 -10.51 -12.48
C ARG A 91 -0.01 -10.75 -13.68
N TYR A 92 0.65 -9.71 -14.18
CA TYR A 92 1.51 -9.81 -15.36
C TYR A 92 2.71 -10.75 -15.11
N THR A 93 3.31 -10.65 -13.93
CA THR A 93 4.42 -11.49 -13.49
C THR A 93 3.99 -12.92 -13.11
N SER A 94 2.71 -13.27 -13.27
CA SER A 94 2.22 -14.61 -12.93
C SER A 94 2.76 -15.76 -13.75
N ARG A 95 3.35 -15.43 -14.90
CA ARG A 95 4.04 -16.36 -15.80
C ARG A 95 5.37 -16.87 -15.26
N LEU A 96 5.90 -16.29 -14.18
CA LEU A 96 7.17 -16.69 -13.57
C LEU A 96 6.91 -17.73 -12.47
N PRO A 97 7.20 -19.04 -12.67
CA PRO A 97 6.80 -20.11 -11.75
C PRO A 97 7.62 -20.17 -10.45
N ALA A 98 8.54 -19.22 -10.23
CA ALA A 98 9.50 -19.29 -9.13
C ALA A 98 8.88 -19.15 -7.72
N ILE A 99 7.69 -18.54 -7.60
CA ILE A 99 7.06 -18.25 -6.30
C ILE A 99 5.54 -18.46 -6.36
N SER A 100 4.96 -18.78 -5.20
CA SER A 100 3.50 -18.88 -5.07
C SER A 100 2.82 -17.56 -5.40
N ASP A 101 1.59 -17.61 -5.91
CA ASP A 101 0.82 -16.41 -6.25
C ASP A 101 0.62 -15.49 -5.04
N PHE A 102 0.35 -16.05 -3.86
CA PHE A 102 0.27 -15.25 -2.63
C PHE A 102 1.57 -14.48 -2.35
N ALA A 103 2.71 -15.18 -2.41
CA ALA A 103 4.02 -14.56 -2.21
C ALA A 103 4.29 -13.48 -3.26
N ARG A 104 3.89 -13.70 -4.51
CA ARG A 104 4.04 -12.73 -5.60
C ARG A 104 3.28 -11.44 -5.32
N TYR A 105 1.99 -11.54 -5.00
CA TYR A 105 1.18 -10.37 -4.67
C TYR A 105 1.71 -9.66 -3.43
N PHE A 106 2.15 -10.41 -2.42
CA PHE A 106 2.75 -9.82 -1.22
C PHE A 106 4.04 -9.05 -1.53
N ILE A 107 5.00 -9.68 -2.22
CA ILE A 107 6.32 -9.09 -2.49
C ILE A 107 6.19 -7.86 -3.39
N ILE A 108 5.36 -7.91 -4.44
CA ILE A 108 5.21 -6.80 -5.38
C ILE A 108 4.50 -5.63 -4.71
N SER A 109 3.45 -5.87 -3.91
CA SER A 109 2.79 -4.77 -3.18
C SER A 109 3.68 -4.20 -2.07
N ALA A 110 4.49 -5.01 -1.40
CA ALA A 110 5.50 -4.53 -0.45
C ALA A 110 6.57 -3.66 -1.13
N LEU A 111 7.14 -4.13 -2.24
CA LEU A 111 8.10 -3.37 -3.03
C LEU A 111 7.50 -2.07 -3.56
N THR A 112 6.26 -2.11 -4.03
CA THR A 112 5.54 -0.91 -4.49
C THR A 112 5.39 0.10 -3.35
N MET A 113 5.03 -0.35 -2.13
CA MET A 113 4.95 0.54 -0.99
C MET A 113 6.31 1.11 -0.59
N TRP A 114 7.37 0.32 -0.67
CA TRP A 114 8.73 0.83 -0.44
C TRP A 114 9.10 1.96 -1.43
N LEU A 115 8.76 1.78 -2.72
CA LEU A 115 8.93 2.81 -3.74
C LEU A 115 8.06 4.04 -3.50
N VAL A 116 6.82 3.87 -3.02
CA VAL A 116 5.95 4.99 -2.62
C VAL A 116 6.61 5.79 -1.50
N LEU A 117 7.17 5.14 -0.47
CA LEU A 117 7.85 5.84 0.62
C LEU A 117 9.05 6.65 0.13
N ILE A 118 9.93 6.06 -0.68
CA ILE A 118 11.07 6.78 -1.28
C ILE A 118 10.58 7.93 -2.16
N GLY A 119 9.59 7.66 -3.02
CA GLY A 119 9.02 8.65 -3.93
C GLY A 119 8.38 9.82 -3.19
N THR A 120 7.74 9.61 -2.03
CA THR A 120 7.21 10.71 -1.23
C THR A 120 8.30 11.60 -0.63
N VAL A 121 9.47 11.05 -0.31
CA VAL A 121 10.60 11.84 0.21
C VAL A 121 11.26 12.65 -0.91
N GLU A 122 11.49 12.04 -2.08
CA GLU A 122 12.22 12.69 -3.17
C GLU A 122 11.35 13.64 -4.02
N LEU A 123 10.07 13.32 -4.24
CA LEU A 123 9.20 14.10 -5.13
C LEU A 123 8.59 15.33 -4.44
N LEU A 124 8.45 15.32 -3.12
CA LEU A 124 7.73 16.36 -2.35
C LEU A 124 8.66 17.30 -1.57
N TYR A 125 9.95 17.35 -1.90
CA TYR A 125 10.98 18.20 -1.28
C TYR A 125 10.93 18.19 0.26
N GLU A 126 11.62 17.23 0.89
CA GLU A 126 11.78 17.12 2.36
C GLU A 126 10.47 16.98 3.16
N THR A 127 9.30 16.94 2.51
CA THR A 127 8.03 16.73 3.18
C THR A 127 7.67 15.25 3.18
N GLU A 128 7.82 14.60 4.33
CA GLU A 128 7.34 13.23 4.52
C GLU A 128 5.81 13.22 4.64
N VAL A 129 5.11 13.20 3.50
CA VAL A 129 3.63 13.03 3.48
C VAL A 129 3.21 11.70 4.12
N ILE A 130 4.07 10.68 4.03
CA ILE A 130 3.98 9.46 4.83
C ILE A 130 5.09 9.51 5.88
N ALA A 131 4.82 10.18 6.99
CA ALA A 131 5.78 10.36 8.08
C ALA A 131 6.14 9.08 8.86
N GLY A 132 5.62 7.93 8.39
CA GLY A 132 6.13 6.62 8.69
C GLY A 132 7.61 6.41 8.38
N ASN A 133 8.18 7.16 7.43
CA ASN A 133 9.57 7.00 7.02
C ASN A 133 10.58 7.64 7.99
N ARG A 134 10.12 8.45 8.96
CA ARG A 134 10.95 9.07 10.01
C ARG A 134 11.66 8.07 10.92
N THR A 135 11.19 6.82 10.96
CA THR A 135 11.79 5.76 11.76
C THR A 135 11.94 4.49 10.94
N SER A 136 13.05 3.76 11.10
CA SER A 136 13.27 2.50 10.36
C SER A 136 12.19 1.46 10.64
N ILE A 137 11.64 1.44 11.86
CA ILE A 137 10.51 0.57 12.22
C ILE A 137 9.23 0.97 11.48
N GLY A 138 8.95 2.27 11.38
CA GLY A 138 7.83 2.80 10.62
C GLY A 138 7.92 2.44 9.15
N THR A 139 9.09 2.62 8.53
CA THR A 139 9.36 2.22 7.14
C THR A 139 9.09 0.72 6.94
N PHE A 140 9.66 -0.12 7.81
CA PHE A 140 9.45 -1.57 7.73
C PHE A 140 7.97 -1.94 7.83
N LEU A 141 7.23 -1.37 8.79
CA LEU A 141 5.80 -1.64 8.97
C LEU A 141 4.96 -1.17 7.78
N HIS A 142 5.28 -0.03 7.15
CA HIS A 142 4.60 0.41 5.93
C HIS A 142 4.81 -0.56 4.76
N VAL A 143 6.03 -1.05 4.57
CA VAL A 143 6.36 -2.04 3.54
C VAL A 143 5.59 -3.34 3.78
N MET A 144 5.55 -3.82 5.02
CA MET A 144 4.76 -5.00 5.38
C MET A 144 3.25 -4.78 5.20
N ALA A 145 2.72 -3.61 5.55
CA ALA A 145 1.32 -3.26 5.32
C ALA A 145 0.97 -3.29 3.82
N GLY A 146 1.86 -2.79 2.96
CA GLY A 146 1.78 -2.94 1.51
C GLY A 146 1.65 -4.38 1.06
N GLY A 147 2.56 -5.24 1.54
CA GLY A 147 2.53 -6.66 1.22
C GLY A 147 1.25 -7.35 1.68
N LEU A 148 0.77 -7.03 2.89
CA LEU A 148 -0.48 -7.56 3.41
C LEU A 148 -1.67 -7.16 2.54
N SER A 149 -1.73 -5.93 2.04
CA SER A 149 -2.79 -5.47 1.12
C SER A 149 -2.87 -6.35 -0.13
N GLY A 150 -1.73 -6.59 -0.80
CA GLY A 150 -1.66 -7.45 -1.99
C GLY A 150 -2.00 -8.90 -1.69
N GLY A 151 -1.45 -9.46 -0.61
CA GLY A 151 -1.70 -10.84 -0.19
C GLY A 151 -3.17 -11.09 0.19
N ILE A 152 -3.81 -10.14 0.88
CA ILE A 152 -5.23 -10.20 1.23
C ILE A 152 -6.09 -10.14 -0.04
N PHE A 153 -5.80 -9.24 -0.97
CA PHE A 153 -6.50 -9.18 -2.26
C PHE A 153 -6.48 -10.54 -2.97
N TYR A 154 -5.30 -11.16 -3.09
CA TYR A 154 -5.17 -12.46 -3.71
C TYR A 154 -6.01 -13.54 -2.99
N LYS A 155 -5.91 -13.60 -1.66
CA LYS A 155 -6.60 -14.61 -0.85
C LYS A 155 -8.12 -14.48 -0.92
N LEU A 156 -8.64 -13.26 -0.89
CA LEU A 156 -10.08 -12.99 -1.00
C LEU A 156 -10.60 -13.27 -2.40
N ARG A 157 -9.85 -12.88 -3.44
CA ARG A 157 -10.18 -13.22 -4.83
C ARG A 157 -10.26 -14.73 -5.01
N TYR A 158 -9.32 -15.51 -4.47
CA TYR A 158 -9.32 -16.97 -4.62
C TYR A 158 -10.46 -17.65 -3.85
N LYS A 159 -10.75 -17.21 -2.62
CA LYS A 159 -11.83 -17.79 -1.78
C LYS A 159 -13.24 -17.51 -2.27
N MET A 160 -13.46 -16.49 -3.11
CA MET A 160 -14.79 -16.17 -3.64
C MET A 160 -15.16 -16.95 -4.90
N PHE A 161 -14.23 -17.67 -5.53
CA PHE A 161 -14.45 -18.43 -6.76
C PHE A 161 -14.09 -19.93 -6.64
N ALA A 162 -13.81 -20.40 -5.43
CA ALA A 162 -13.64 -21.81 -5.07
C ALA A 162 -14.89 -22.27 -4.31
#